data_AF-A0A4Y9ZZ48-F1
#
_entry.id   AF-A0A4Y9ZZ48-F1
#
_cell.length_a   1.000
_cell.length_b   1.000
_cell.length_c   1.000
_cell.angle_alpha   90.00
_cell.angle_beta   90.00
_cell.angle_gamma   90.00
#
_symmetry.space_group_name_H-M   'P 1'
#
loop_
_entity.id
_entity.type
_entity.pdbx_description
1 polymer ?
#
loop_
_entity_poly.entity_id
_entity_poly.type
_entity_poly.pdbx_seq_one_letter_code
_entity_poly.pdbx_strand_id
1 'polypeptide(L)'
;MTLRSTFHHVHRVFRSRHHIDDKKHEKEQSETILAEKRIEIVRTEPAEEASGQADLEAIEYTPKPTDSTHVAVEDTPRPRESNLKPIDNTLTPGDSIPIGDEGTTPTLDSAIALADEEDLEIAKLVLKDDSESPSPHSSEMQLLTPDNSPKNHPMELPSTDKSEIAEIVAAYGHSSATAWLEFDRYKIWRPSEPIPQSTFVPVQGYLRAGPYIFAWGSPLVSDPAALEPTALAFTQWVKEQKLRMIWLCIDAAMENVLGGDESKFKWSTLTCINEDVLDPEIVVRIANSPGGGSEIKDFKKNLRRAERGDISVREIHAEEWTDEKRKQVEDGVIAWKRGRHGVQIASTSFQPWLDFQHRRYWIAEHDGKPVGILILAPIHPYTYQIKNCVMFPDAPRGTSEYLIYTTMHNLQDAEHGDKRSAEVQTRQNRPDRPLFQRQDIEAAMARHNAASHEPRRQDTTSSSSSSMSTSTPSTKVSSPATSSASSASSLPPTTIDSHLQRKSRLMVTFGASASDKLTPVHNLTGWKITWLSKTYKKIMDVTGLTKRGDFRSKFHSEHVPMYVAYPSEQGFGLEAVNLLIKCLRH
;
A
#
# COMPACT_ATOMS: atom_id res chain seq x y z
N MET A 1 -56.70 -19.04 1.19
CA MET A 1 -56.08 -17.88 0.48
C MET A 1 -54.68 -18.15 -0.07
N THR A 2 -53.96 -19.17 0.39
CA THR A 2 -52.52 -19.37 0.10
C THR A 2 -52.16 -19.68 -1.36
N LEU A 3 -53.02 -20.37 -2.11
CA LEU A 3 -52.78 -20.74 -3.53
C LEU A 3 -52.77 -19.55 -4.52
N ARG A 4 -53.36 -18.39 -4.17
CA ARG A 4 -53.37 -17.20 -5.05
C ARG A 4 -52.05 -16.43 -5.04
N SER A 5 -51.27 -16.56 -3.96
CA SER A 5 -49.98 -15.86 -3.79
C SER A 5 -48.88 -16.47 -4.65
N THR A 6 -48.75 -17.80 -4.61
CA THR A 6 -47.73 -18.54 -5.37
C THR A 6 -47.86 -18.33 -6.87
N PHE A 7 -49.09 -18.28 -7.40
CA PHE A 7 -49.35 -18.04 -8.82
C PHE A 7 -48.94 -16.62 -9.26
N HIS A 8 -49.14 -15.61 -8.41
CA HIS A 8 -48.66 -14.24 -8.67
C HIS A 8 -47.13 -14.14 -8.67
N HIS A 9 -46.45 -14.90 -7.82
CA HIS A 9 -45.00 -14.88 -7.74
C HIS A 9 -44.35 -15.51 -8.99
N VAL A 10 -44.82 -16.70 -9.41
CA VAL A 10 -44.34 -17.38 -10.63
C VAL A 10 -44.57 -16.51 -11.88
N HIS A 11 -45.75 -15.89 -12.00
CA HIS A 11 -46.07 -15.04 -13.14
C HIS A 11 -45.25 -13.74 -13.19
N ARG A 12 -44.77 -13.23 -12.04
CA ARG A 12 -43.84 -12.09 -11.96
C ARG A 12 -42.42 -12.49 -12.37
N VAL A 13 -41.95 -13.67 -11.97
CA VAL A 13 -40.63 -14.20 -12.35
C VAL A 13 -40.54 -14.47 -13.86
N PHE A 14 -41.57 -15.08 -14.47
CA PHE A 14 -41.60 -15.30 -15.92
C PHE A 14 -41.63 -14.00 -16.73
N ARG A 15 -42.38 -12.98 -16.27
CA ARG A 15 -42.43 -11.67 -16.94
C ARG A 15 -41.11 -10.91 -16.82
N SER A 16 -40.38 -11.10 -15.71
CA SER A 16 -39.03 -10.55 -15.52
C SER A 16 -38.00 -11.21 -16.45
N ARG A 17 -38.06 -12.55 -16.61
CA ARG A 17 -37.18 -13.28 -17.56
C ARG A 17 -37.37 -12.82 -19.00
N HIS A 18 -38.60 -12.79 -19.52
CA HIS A 18 -38.86 -12.28 -20.86
C HIS A 18 -38.31 -10.86 -21.07
N HIS A 19 -38.50 -9.96 -20.10
CA HIS A 19 -37.98 -8.58 -20.23
C HIS A 19 -36.45 -8.47 -20.13
N ILE A 20 -35.76 -9.48 -19.58
CA ILE A 20 -34.29 -9.58 -19.59
C ILE A 20 -33.80 -10.13 -20.94
N ASP A 21 -34.48 -11.15 -21.46
CA ASP A 21 -34.15 -11.77 -22.75
C ASP A 21 -34.39 -10.78 -23.91
N ASP A 22 -35.50 -10.01 -23.89
CA ASP A 22 -35.78 -8.94 -24.87
C ASP A 22 -34.66 -7.88 -24.87
N LYS A 23 -34.22 -7.41 -23.69
CA LYS A 23 -33.14 -6.42 -23.58
C LYS A 23 -31.77 -6.96 -23.97
N LYS A 24 -31.53 -8.26 -23.79
CA LYS A 24 -30.33 -8.91 -24.30
C LYS A 24 -30.34 -8.93 -25.84
N HIS A 25 -31.51 -9.22 -26.43
CA HIS A 25 -31.68 -9.27 -27.87
C HIS A 25 -31.56 -7.89 -28.55
N GLU A 26 -32.09 -6.82 -27.92
CA GLU A 26 -31.87 -5.43 -28.34
C GLU A 26 -30.38 -5.05 -28.25
N LYS A 27 -29.68 -5.47 -27.19
CA LYS A 27 -28.25 -5.19 -27.02
C LYS A 27 -27.40 -5.87 -28.10
N GLU A 28 -27.60 -7.16 -28.37
CA GLU A 28 -26.89 -7.88 -29.44
C GLU A 28 -27.17 -7.27 -30.82
N GLN A 29 -28.41 -6.83 -31.10
CA GLN A 29 -28.72 -6.08 -32.34
C GLN A 29 -27.98 -4.74 -32.41
N SER A 30 -27.92 -3.98 -31.32
CA SER A 30 -27.21 -2.69 -31.27
C SER A 30 -25.69 -2.83 -31.48
N GLU A 31 -25.06 -3.86 -30.91
CA GLU A 31 -23.64 -4.15 -31.09
C GLU A 31 -23.33 -4.64 -32.52
N THR A 32 -24.25 -5.38 -33.14
CA THR A 32 -24.14 -5.82 -34.54
C THR A 32 -24.21 -4.63 -35.50
N ILE A 33 -25.17 -3.73 -35.33
CA ILE A 33 -25.31 -2.50 -36.14
C ILE A 33 -24.08 -1.59 -35.98
N LEU A 34 -23.47 -1.54 -34.78
CA LEU A 34 -22.26 -0.76 -34.54
C LEU A 34 -21.01 -1.40 -35.18
N ALA A 35 -20.95 -2.73 -35.26
CA ALA A 35 -19.91 -3.46 -35.97
C ALA A 35 -20.00 -3.27 -37.49
N GLU A 36 -21.20 -3.33 -38.07
CA GLU A 36 -21.42 -3.08 -39.50
C GLU A 36 -21.01 -1.65 -39.91
N LYS A 37 -21.42 -0.64 -39.13
CA LYS A 37 -20.99 0.76 -39.37
C LYS A 37 -19.47 0.96 -39.29
N ARG A 38 -18.77 0.21 -38.43
CA ARG A 38 -17.29 0.25 -38.37
C ARG A 38 -16.62 -0.36 -39.61
N ILE A 39 -17.25 -1.33 -40.25
CA ILE A 39 -16.73 -1.94 -41.49
C ILE A 39 -16.96 -1.03 -42.70
N GLU A 40 -18.03 -0.24 -42.70
CA GLU A 40 -18.34 0.73 -43.77
C GLU A 40 -17.38 1.93 -43.77
N ILE A 41 -17.04 2.46 -42.58
CA ILE A 41 -16.10 3.60 -42.43
C ILE A 41 -14.68 3.27 -42.92
N VAL A 42 -14.26 2.01 -42.89
CA VAL A 42 -12.91 1.57 -43.36
C VAL A 42 -12.83 1.44 -44.89
N ARG A 43 -13.93 1.65 -45.63
CA ARG A 43 -13.99 1.47 -47.09
C ARG A 43 -14.06 2.75 -47.93
N THR A 44 -14.03 3.93 -47.33
CA THR A 44 -14.19 5.21 -48.07
C THR A 44 -13.26 6.33 -47.59
N GLU A 45 -11.99 6.30 -48.01
CA GLU A 45 -11.19 7.51 -48.23
C GLU A 45 -10.42 7.38 -49.57
N PRO A 46 -10.49 8.38 -50.47
CA PRO A 46 -9.70 8.40 -51.69
C PRO A 46 -8.32 9.05 -51.46
N ALA A 47 -7.32 8.64 -52.24
CA ALA A 47 -6.03 9.31 -52.29
C ALA A 47 -6.08 10.57 -53.16
N GLU A 48 -5.43 11.65 -52.72
CA GLU A 48 -5.02 12.76 -53.59
C GLU A 48 -3.51 13.03 -53.44
N GLU A 49 -2.88 13.24 -54.58
CA GLU A 49 -1.45 13.55 -54.72
C GLU A 49 -1.21 15.06 -54.56
N ALA A 50 -0.06 15.44 -53.99
CA ALA A 50 0.54 16.74 -54.25
C ALA A 50 2.08 16.65 -54.23
N SER A 51 2.70 17.06 -55.35
CA SER A 51 4.13 16.93 -55.65
C SER A 51 5.02 17.98 -54.98
N GLY A 52 6.27 17.62 -54.69
CA GLY A 52 7.32 18.56 -54.24
C GLY A 52 8.76 18.01 -54.37
N GLN A 53 9.33 18.08 -55.57
CA GLN A 53 10.79 18.04 -55.83
C GLN A 53 11.45 19.35 -55.35
N ALA A 54 12.75 19.48 -55.02
CA ALA A 54 13.90 18.57 -54.84
C ALA A 54 14.82 19.20 -53.75
N ASP A 55 16.08 18.86 -53.44
CA ASP A 55 17.17 18.01 -53.97
C ASP A 55 17.86 17.30 -52.77
N LEU A 56 18.53 16.15 -52.85
CA LEU A 56 19.77 15.76 -53.56
C LEU A 56 21.06 16.50 -53.16
N GLU A 57 21.71 16.00 -52.10
CA GLU A 57 23.16 15.74 -52.16
C GLU A 57 23.44 14.32 -51.61
N ALA A 58 24.38 13.60 -52.25
CA ALA A 58 24.62 12.18 -52.03
C ALA A 58 26.08 11.92 -51.66
N ILE A 59 26.30 10.94 -50.77
CA ILE A 59 27.59 10.27 -50.59
C ILE A 59 27.36 8.76 -50.61
N GLU A 60 27.68 8.12 -51.72
CA GLU A 60 27.88 6.68 -51.80
C GLU A 60 29.31 6.31 -51.36
N TYR A 61 29.50 5.23 -50.61
CA TYR A 61 30.41 4.15 -51.07
C TYR A 61 30.17 2.78 -50.41
N THR A 62 29.63 1.88 -51.25
CA THR A 62 29.69 0.40 -51.37
C THR A 62 30.34 -0.57 -50.33
N PRO A 63 30.02 -1.90 -50.40
CA PRO A 63 30.11 -2.84 -49.26
C PRO A 63 30.97 -4.12 -49.49
N LYS A 64 30.78 -5.14 -48.60
CA LYS A 64 31.17 -6.59 -48.68
C LYS A 64 32.64 -6.95 -48.28
N PRO A 65 32.97 -8.24 -47.94
CA PRO A 65 32.23 -9.49 -48.22
C PRO A 65 32.01 -10.49 -47.04
N THR A 66 31.48 -11.65 -47.42
CA THR A 66 30.97 -12.81 -46.65
C THR A 66 31.97 -13.96 -46.48
N ASP A 67 31.75 -14.80 -45.46
CA ASP A 67 31.74 -16.29 -45.53
C ASP A 67 30.96 -16.81 -44.29
N SER A 68 29.98 -17.71 -44.33
CA SER A 68 29.92 -19.12 -44.82
C SER A 68 30.75 -20.08 -43.91
N THR A 69 30.30 -21.27 -43.48
CA THR A 69 29.31 -22.25 -44.01
C THR A 69 28.61 -23.09 -42.91
N HIS A 70 27.40 -23.62 -43.20
CA HIS A 70 26.79 -24.96 -42.91
C HIS A 70 27.13 -25.74 -41.59
N VAL A 71 26.21 -26.49 -40.97
CA VAL A 71 25.40 -27.61 -41.50
C VAL A 71 24.03 -27.71 -40.83
N ALA A 72 23.03 -28.20 -41.57
CA ALA A 72 21.71 -28.60 -41.06
C ALA A 72 21.51 -30.12 -41.21
N VAL A 73 20.79 -30.75 -40.27
CA VAL A 73 20.10 -32.04 -40.46
C VAL A 73 18.82 -32.02 -39.63
N GLU A 74 17.69 -32.42 -40.23
CA GLU A 74 16.40 -32.62 -39.57
C GLU A 74 16.38 -33.93 -38.77
N ASP A 75 15.59 -34.04 -37.71
CA ASP A 75 14.44 -34.96 -37.75
C ASP A 75 13.48 -34.79 -36.56
N THR A 76 12.20 -35.10 -36.77
CA THR A 76 11.19 -35.23 -35.71
C THR A 76 10.34 -36.47 -35.92
N PRO A 77 9.96 -37.16 -34.83
CA PRO A 77 8.63 -37.75 -34.79
C PRO A 77 7.83 -37.37 -33.54
N ARG A 78 6.52 -37.65 -33.64
CA ARG A 78 5.43 -37.04 -32.85
C ARG A 78 4.95 -37.98 -31.70
N PRO A 79 3.79 -37.78 -31.04
CA PRO A 79 3.69 -37.79 -29.58
C PRO A 79 3.24 -39.13 -28.97
N ARG A 80 3.17 -39.20 -27.63
CA ARG A 80 2.46 -40.25 -26.88
C ARG A 80 1.29 -39.68 -26.10
N GLU A 81 0.17 -40.42 -26.10
CA GLU A 81 -1.10 -40.03 -25.51
C GLU A 81 -1.31 -40.52 -24.07
N SER A 82 -2.28 -39.88 -23.42
CA SER A 82 -3.25 -40.44 -22.46
C SER A 82 -2.79 -41.30 -21.27
N ASN A 83 -3.17 -40.87 -20.07
CA ASN A 83 -3.88 -41.75 -19.12
C ASN A 83 -4.70 -40.92 -18.11
N LEU A 84 -6.01 -40.84 -18.35
CA LEU A 84 -7.00 -40.35 -17.38
C LEU A 84 -7.58 -41.55 -16.62
N LYS A 85 -7.77 -41.41 -15.30
CA LYS A 85 -8.58 -42.34 -14.49
C LYS A 85 -9.87 -41.65 -14.05
N PRO A 86 -11.06 -42.27 -14.20
CA PRO A 86 -12.29 -41.74 -13.63
C PRO A 86 -12.36 -42.01 -12.12
N ILE A 87 -13.00 -41.08 -11.40
CA ILE A 87 -13.37 -41.25 -9.99
C ILE A 87 -14.88 -41.51 -9.94
N ASP A 88 -15.28 -42.51 -9.17
CA ASP A 88 -16.67 -42.95 -9.02
C ASP A 88 -17.39 -42.14 -7.92
N ASN A 89 -18.68 -41.86 -8.15
CA ASN A 89 -19.52 -41.02 -7.29
C ASN A 89 -20.73 -41.84 -6.82
N THR A 90 -20.77 -42.21 -5.54
CA THR A 90 -21.96 -42.81 -4.92
C THR A 90 -22.36 -42.07 -3.65
N LEU A 91 -23.61 -41.60 -3.66
CA LEU A 91 -24.31 -40.96 -2.53
C LEU A 91 -25.28 -41.98 -1.91
N THR A 92 -25.41 -41.95 -0.58
CA THR A 92 -26.52 -42.59 0.14
C THR A 92 -27.13 -41.61 1.16
N PRO A 93 -28.47 -41.47 1.23
CA PRO A 93 -29.15 -40.59 2.20
C PRO A 93 -29.68 -41.36 3.43
N GLY A 94 -29.89 -40.67 4.55
CA GLY A 94 -30.55 -41.25 5.73
C GLY A 94 -30.85 -40.29 6.89
N ASP A 95 -32.14 -40.13 7.18
CA ASP A 95 -32.79 -39.89 8.48
C ASP A 95 -32.70 -38.52 9.19
N SER A 96 -33.69 -38.25 10.06
CA SER A 96 -34.15 -36.89 10.41
C SER A 96 -34.94 -36.80 11.75
N ILE A 97 -34.95 -35.60 12.38
CA ILE A 97 -35.92 -35.08 13.41
C ILE A 97 -35.79 -35.68 14.84
N PRO A 98 -36.12 -34.99 15.99
CA PRO A 98 -36.67 -33.62 16.21
C PRO A 98 -35.93 -32.66 17.21
N ILE A 99 -36.10 -31.35 16.96
CA ILE A 99 -36.58 -30.25 17.83
C ILE A 99 -36.13 -30.14 19.30
N GLY A 100 -35.58 -28.96 19.64
CA GLY A 100 -35.69 -28.27 20.94
C GLY A 100 -35.58 -26.75 20.73
N ASP A 101 -36.49 -25.97 21.32
CA ASP A 101 -36.62 -24.51 21.14
C ASP A 101 -36.24 -23.77 22.44
N GLU A 102 -35.45 -22.69 22.34
CA GLU A 102 -35.52 -21.45 23.17
C GLU A 102 -34.30 -20.53 22.93
N GLY A 103 -34.53 -19.21 22.92
CA GLY A 103 -33.48 -18.19 23.11
C GLY A 103 -32.87 -17.57 21.85
N THR A 104 -33.55 -16.60 21.23
CA THR A 104 -33.07 -15.90 20.02
C THR A 104 -31.91 -14.93 20.31
N THR A 105 -30.68 -15.44 20.34
CA THR A 105 -29.50 -14.70 19.88
C THR A 105 -29.32 -14.94 18.37
N PRO A 106 -28.78 -13.99 17.59
CA PRO A 106 -28.48 -14.23 16.18
C PRO A 106 -27.44 -15.35 16.09
N THR A 107 -27.82 -16.48 15.49
CA THR A 107 -26.92 -17.62 15.30
C THR A 107 -25.76 -17.23 14.39
N LEU A 108 -24.62 -17.92 14.54
CA LEU A 108 -23.45 -17.71 13.68
C LEU A 108 -23.82 -17.79 12.19
N ASP A 109 -24.72 -18.71 11.82
CA ASP A 109 -25.20 -18.86 10.44
C ASP A 109 -26.05 -17.68 9.96
N SER A 110 -26.86 -17.06 10.83
CA SER A 110 -27.60 -15.83 10.49
C SER A 110 -26.68 -14.61 10.33
N ALA A 111 -25.63 -14.52 11.15
CA ALA A 111 -24.60 -13.50 11.01
C ALA A 111 -23.73 -13.72 9.74
N ILE A 112 -23.48 -14.98 9.37
CA ILE A 112 -22.82 -15.33 8.10
C ILE A 112 -23.69 -14.95 6.91
N ALA A 113 -24.98 -15.28 6.92
CA ALA A 113 -25.90 -14.95 5.82
C ALA A 113 -26.06 -13.43 5.60
N LEU A 114 -26.11 -12.64 6.69
CA LEU A 114 -26.08 -11.18 6.61
C LEU A 114 -24.74 -10.67 6.06
N ALA A 115 -23.62 -11.23 6.53
CA ALA A 115 -22.30 -10.89 6.01
C ALA A 115 -22.15 -11.23 4.52
N ASP A 116 -22.76 -12.31 4.01
CA ASP A 116 -22.67 -12.72 2.60
C ASP A 116 -23.47 -11.78 1.65
N GLU A 117 -24.62 -11.24 2.09
CA GLU A 117 -25.37 -10.18 1.37
C GLU A 117 -24.63 -8.83 1.41
N GLU A 118 -24.12 -8.42 2.59
CA GLU A 118 -23.26 -7.24 2.76
C GLU A 118 -21.99 -7.35 1.88
N ASP A 119 -21.36 -8.52 1.85
CA ASP A 119 -20.20 -8.82 1.01
C ASP A 119 -20.52 -8.63 -0.48
N LEU A 120 -21.72 -8.97 -0.94
CA LEU A 120 -22.15 -8.70 -2.32
C LEU A 120 -22.29 -7.19 -2.59
N GLU A 121 -22.63 -6.38 -1.59
CA GLU A 121 -22.67 -4.92 -1.70
C GLU A 121 -21.26 -4.31 -1.82
N ILE A 122 -20.29 -4.80 -1.03
CA ILE A 122 -18.86 -4.41 -1.17
C ILE A 122 -18.36 -4.67 -2.59
N ALA A 123 -18.58 -5.89 -3.11
CA ALA A 123 -18.16 -6.24 -4.47
C ALA A 123 -18.80 -5.30 -5.51
N LYS A 124 -20.10 -5.04 -5.40
CA LYS A 124 -20.82 -4.13 -6.31
C LYS A 124 -20.27 -2.69 -6.24
N LEU A 125 -19.84 -2.21 -5.07
CA LEU A 125 -19.30 -0.87 -4.90
C LEU A 125 -17.86 -0.72 -5.38
N VAL A 126 -16.97 -1.68 -5.07
CA VAL A 126 -15.57 -1.64 -5.52
C VAL A 126 -15.48 -1.81 -7.05
N LEU A 127 -16.36 -2.61 -7.65
CA LEU A 127 -16.45 -2.83 -9.10
C LEU A 127 -17.26 -1.75 -9.85
N LYS A 128 -17.78 -0.71 -9.19
CA LYS A 128 -18.59 0.31 -9.86
C LYS A 128 -17.71 1.36 -10.52
N ASP A 129 -17.45 1.18 -11.82
CA ASP A 129 -17.00 2.27 -12.69
C ASP A 129 -18.09 3.34 -12.74
N ASP A 130 -17.82 4.49 -12.11
CA ASP A 130 -18.68 5.66 -12.26
C ASP A 130 -18.32 6.37 -13.58
N SER A 131 -18.91 5.88 -14.67
CA SER A 131 -18.84 6.47 -16.01
C SER A 131 -19.70 7.74 -16.17
N GLU A 132 -19.68 8.61 -15.14
CA GLU A 132 -20.20 9.97 -15.20
C GLU A 132 -19.13 10.95 -14.70
N SER A 133 -18.48 11.63 -15.64
CA SER A 133 -17.53 12.71 -15.35
C SER A 133 -18.25 13.90 -14.71
N PRO A 134 -17.88 14.38 -13.51
CA PRO A 134 -18.42 15.61 -12.98
C PRO A 134 -17.94 16.81 -13.82
N SER A 135 -18.88 17.55 -14.39
CA SER A 135 -18.60 18.81 -15.07
C SER A 135 -17.98 19.81 -14.08
N PRO A 136 -16.91 20.53 -14.45
CA PRO A 136 -16.41 21.62 -13.62
C PRO A 136 -17.37 22.81 -13.74
N HIS A 137 -18.17 23.11 -12.71
CA HIS A 137 -18.56 24.45 -12.25
C HIS A 137 -19.65 24.36 -11.15
N SER A 138 -19.81 25.44 -10.37
CA SER A 138 -20.78 25.62 -9.27
C SER A 138 -20.60 24.76 -8.00
N SER A 139 -19.70 25.20 -7.13
CA SER A 139 -19.86 25.13 -5.67
C SER A 139 -19.07 26.27 -5.03
N GLU A 140 -19.53 27.49 -5.32
CA GLU A 140 -19.01 28.73 -4.76
C GLU A 140 -19.45 28.86 -3.30
N MET A 141 -18.61 28.43 -2.36
CA MET A 141 -18.86 28.59 -0.93
C MET A 141 -18.29 29.94 -0.46
N GLN A 142 -19.19 30.84 -0.06
CA GLN A 142 -18.92 32.26 0.13
C GLN A 142 -17.90 32.56 1.24
N LEU A 143 -16.93 33.42 0.92
CA LEU A 143 -16.12 34.15 1.90
C LEU A 143 -17.00 35.20 2.59
N LEU A 144 -16.90 35.29 3.92
CA LEU A 144 -17.49 36.36 4.72
C LEU A 144 -16.43 37.00 5.62
N THR A 145 -16.20 38.29 5.42
CA THR A 145 -15.63 39.23 6.39
C THR A 145 -16.73 40.25 6.72
N PRO A 146 -16.74 40.86 7.92
CA PRO A 146 -16.02 42.13 8.05
C PRO A 146 -15.37 42.45 9.41
N ASP A 147 -14.61 43.53 9.31
CA ASP A 147 -13.66 44.25 10.18
C ASP A 147 -14.10 44.79 11.58
N ASN A 148 -13.06 45.08 12.38
CA ASN A 148 -12.86 46.19 13.34
C ASN A 148 -13.12 46.09 14.89
N SER A 149 -12.04 45.74 15.62
CA SER A 149 -11.52 46.37 16.88
C SER A 149 -12.35 46.36 18.19
N PRO A 150 -11.74 46.15 19.40
CA PRO A 150 -10.47 46.76 19.82
C PRO A 150 -9.43 45.84 20.52
N LYS A 151 -8.26 46.42 20.79
CA LYS A 151 -7.01 45.78 21.21
C LYS A 151 -7.05 45.12 22.60
N ASN A 152 -6.74 43.83 22.67
CA ASN A 152 -6.09 43.15 23.79
C ASN A 152 -5.29 41.97 23.20
N HIS A 153 -4.07 41.70 23.70
CA HIS A 153 -3.17 40.68 23.14
C HIS A 153 -3.83 39.29 23.04
N PRO A 154 -4.08 38.76 21.83
CA PRO A 154 -4.43 37.36 21.66
C PRO A 154 -3.15 36.55 21.51
N MET A 155 -3.11 35.40 22.16
CA MET A 155 -2.18 34.32 21.82
C MET A 155 -2.50 33.90 20.37
N GLU A 156 -1.52 33.93 19.46
CA GLU A 156 -1.77 33.57 18.05
C GLU A 156 -2.27 32.13 17.97
N LEU A 157 -3.42 31.94 17.30
CA LEU A 157 -3.89 30.59 16.96
C LEU A 157 -2.82 29.92 16.09
N PRO A 158 -2.42 28.67 16.38
CA PRO A 158 -1.39 27.99 15.62
C PRO A 158 -1.81 27.91 14.16
N SER A 159 -0.93 28.36 13.26
CA SER A 159 -1.28 28.50 11.85
C SER A 159 -1.66 27.15 11.24
N THR A 160 -2.53 27.19 10.23
CA THR A 160 -2.75 26.06 9.33
C THR A 160 -2.04 26.30 8.00
N ASP A 161 -0.96 27.09 7.98
CA ASP A 161 -0.19 27.33 6.76
C ASP A 161 0.43 26.02 6.25
N LYS A 162 0.27 25.81 4.94
CA LYS A 162 0.75 24.62 4.25
C LYS A 162 2.27 24.54 4.25
N SER A 163 2.97 25.67 4.30
CA SER A 163 4.43 25.73 4.40
C SER A 163 4.91 25.26 5.78
N GLU A 164 4.30 25.75 6.86
CA GLU A 164 4.59 25.29 8.23
C GLU A 164 4.35 23.77 8.37
N ILE A 165 3.22 23.26 7.86
CA ILE A 165 2.95 21.81 7.91
C ILE A 165 3.96 21.03 7.04
N ALA A 166 4.41 21.56 5.90
CA ALA A 166 5.44 20.93 5.09
C ALA A 166 6.80 20.87 5.79
N GLU A 167 7.21 21.95 6.48
CA GLU A 167 8.42 21.97 7.31
C GLU A 167 8.35 20.95 8.47
N ILE A 168 7.21 20.88 9.16
CA ILE A 168 6.99 19.90 10.24
C ILE A 168 7.00 18.46 9.69
N VAL A 169 6.44 18.20 8.50
CA VAL A 169 6.49 16.88 7.85
C VAL A 169 7.92 16.54 7.41
N ALA A 170 8.67 17.48 6.85
CA ALA A 170 10.05 17.27 6.39
C ALA A 170 11.04 16.99 7.53
N ALA A 171 10.74 17.49 8.73
CA ALA A 171 11.49 17.24 9.95
C ALA A 171 10.98 16.02 10.73
N TYR A 172 9.73 16.03 11.20
CA TYR A 172 9.17 15.10 12.21
C TYR A 172 8.17 14.08 11.65
N GLY A 173 7.95 14.08 10.33
CA GLY A 173 6.97 13.25 9.66
C GLY A 173 7.24 11.75 9.58
N HIS A 174 6.35 11.10 8.85
CA HIS A 174 6.44 9.71 8.39
C HIS A 174 5.72 9.60 7.03
N SER A 175 5.82 8.46 6.36
CA SER A 175 5.28 8.25 5.00
C SER A 175 3.80 8.60 4.83
N SER A 176 2.97 8.30 5.82
CA SER A 176 1.54 8.68 5.83
C SER A 176 1.32 10.20 5.91
N ALA A 177 2.18 10.95 6.61
CA ALA A 177 2.01 12.39 6.82
C ALA A 177 2.27 13.23 5.57
N THR A 178 3.07 12.74 4.61
CA THR A 178 3.28 13.44 3.32
C THR A 178 2.03 13.50 2.46
N ALA A 179 1.00 12.71 2.77
CA ALA A 179 -0.31 12.81 2.12
C ALA A 179 -1.11 14.04 2.60
N TRP A 180 -0.88 14.49 3.83
CA TRP A 180 -1.63 15.58 4.45
C TRP A 180 -1.50 16.91 3.72
N LEU A 181 -0.45 17.08 2.91
CA LEU A 181 -0.20 18.28 2.12
C LEU A 181 -1.16 18.43 0.92
N GLU A 182 -1.93 17.39 0.55
CA GLU A 182 -3.12 17.49 -0.31
C GLU A 182 -4.31 18.04 0.49
N PHE A 183 -4.25 19.35 0.84
CA PHE A 183 -5.24 20.07 1.67
C PHE A 183 -6.65 20.12 1.06
N ASP A 184 -6.77 19.84 -0.24
CA ASP A 184 -8.03 19.62 -0.96
C ASP A 184 -8.76 18.34 -0.51
N ARG A 185 -8.02 17.40 0.09
CA ARG A 185 -8.53 16.10 0.56
C ARG A 185 -8.38 15.92 2.06
N TYR A 186 -7.20 16.25 2.58
CA TYR A 186 -6.83 16.13 3.98
C TYR A 186 -7.13 17.41 4.73
N LYS A 187 -7.69 17.25 5.93
CA LYS A 187 -7.85 18.32 6.91
C LYS A 187 -6.77 18.20 7.96
N ILE A 188 -6.30 19.33 8.46
CA ILE A 188 -5.32 19.39 9.55
C ILE A 188 -6.07 19.70 10.85
N TRP A 189 -5.75 18.96 11.91
CA TRP A 189 -6.12 19.28 13.28
C TRP A 189 -4.86 19.58 14.10
N ARG A 190 -5.00 20.51 15.04
CA ARG A 190 -4.03 20.85 16.08
C ARG A 190 -4.80 21.05 17.39
N PRO A 191 -4.24 20.72 18.57
CA PRO A 191 -4.91 20.99 19.84
C PRO A 191 -5.04 22.50 20.08
N SER A 192 -6.12 22.91 20.75
CA SER A 192 -6.34 24.31 21.14
C SER A 192 -5.39 24.77 22.25
N GLU A 193 -5.00 23.84 23.12
CA GLU A 193 -4.04 24.08 24.20
C GLU A 193 -2.68 23.45 23.84
N PRO A 194 -1.55 24.11 24.15
CA PRO A 194 -0.22 23.53 23.97
C PRO A 194 -0.06 22.23 24.78
N ILE A 195 0.65 21.25 24.19
CA ILE A 195 1.00 19.99 24.84
C ILE A 195 2.47 20.09 25.27
N PRO A 196 2.79 20.30 26.58
CA PRO A 196 4.13 20.73 27.02
C PRO A 196 5.27 19.76 26.71
N GLN A 197 4.96 18.49 26.43
CA GLN A 197 5.92 17.48 26.01
C GLN A 197 6.42 17.70 24.58
N SER A 198 5.71 18.47 23.76
CA SER A 198 6.08 18.79 22.37
C SER A 198 6.60 20.22 22.24
N THR A 199 7.72 20.42 21.55
CA THR A 199 8.32 21.74 21.30
C THR A 199 7.60 22.55 20.24
N PHE A 200 6.71 21.92 19.47
CA PHE A 200 5.77 22.54 18.55
C PHE A 200 4.35 22.02 18.82
N VAL A 201 3.34 22.81 18.49
CA VAL A 201 1.92 22.41 18.64
C VAL A 201 1.64 21.19 17.74
N PRO A 202 1.28 20.02 18.30
CA PRO A 202 1.13 18.78 17.55
C PRO A 202 0.16 18.87 16.36
N VAL A 203 0.41 18.02 15.35
CA VAL A 203 -0.31 18.05 14.07
C VAL A 203 -0.86 16.66 13.74
N GLN A 204 -2.15 16.58 13.39
CA GLN A 204 -2.77 15.37 12.85
C GLN A 204 -3.51 15.68 11.56
N GLY A 205 -3.09 15.07 10.45
CA GLY A 205 -3.88 15.05 9.22
C GLY A 205 -4.95 13.95 9.24
N TYR A 206 -6.12 14.25 8.69
CA TYR A 206 -7.25 13.33 8.64
C TYR A 206 -8.13 13.52 7.41
N LEU A 207 -8.79 12.43 6.98
CA LEU A 207 -9.88 12.47 6.01
C LEU A 207 -11.23 12.50 6.75
N ARG A 208 -12.26 13.12 6.17
CA ARG A 208 -13.62 13.11 6.72
C ARG A 208 -14.63 12.67 5.66
N ALA A 209 -15.46 11.68 5.98
CA ALA A 209 -16.61 11.31 5.17
C ALA A 209 -17.80 10.89 6.05
N GLY A 210 -18.96 11.50 5.80
CA GLY A 210 -20.14 11.32 6.62
C GLY A 210 -19.86 11.58 8.11
N PRO A 211 -20.21 10.64 9.01
CA PRO A 211 -19.95 10.75 10.45
C PRO A 211 -18.54 10.31 10.85
N TYR A 212 -17.66 9.93 9.91
CA TYR A 212 -16.33 9.40 10.22
C TYR A 212 -15.19 10.39 10.00
N ILE A 213 -14.20 10.30 10.88
CA ILE A 213 -12.85 10.82 10.75
C ILE A 213 -11.89 9.63 10.62
N PHE A 214 -11.11 9.62 9.54
CA PHE A 214 -10.02 8.69 9.33
C PHE A 214 -8.71 9.43 9.59
N ALA A 215 -8.19 9.26 10.81
CA ALA A 215 -6.93 9.85 11.24
C ALA A 215 -5.77 9.11 10.56
N TRP A 216 -5.00 9.81 9.73
CA TRP A 216 -4.15 9.18 8.72
C TRP A 216 -2.68 9.18 9.14
N GLY A 217 -2.24 8.12 9.78
CA GLY A 217 -0.95 8.01 10.44
C GLY A 217 -0.92 8.64 11.83
N SER A 218 0.19 8.44 12.52
CA SER A 218 0.42 8.95 13.88
C SER A 218 0.42 10.49 13.90
N PRO A 219 0.09 11.15 15.03
CA PRO A 219 0.21 12.59 15.15
C PRO A 219 1.70 12.98 15.20
N LEU A 220 2.06 14.09 14.53
CA LEU A 220 3.43 14.61 14.58
C LEU A 220 3.64 15.37 15.88
N VAL A 221 4.69 14.97 16.60
CA VAL A 221 5.12 15.49 17.89
C VAL A 221 6.64 15.55 17.94
N SER A 222 7.23 16.41 18.76
CA SER A 222 8.70 16.47 18.89
C SER A 222 9.28 15.39 19.81
N ASP A 223 8.45 14.80 20.68
CA ASP A 223 8.85 13.82 21.69
C ASP A 223 7.73 12.75 21.83
N PRO A 224 8.06 11.45 21.84
CA PRO A 224 7.07 10.38 22.02
C PRO A 224 6.20 10.51 23.28
N ALA A 225 6.67 11.18 24.33
CA ALA A 225 5.88 11.47 25.53
C ALA A 225 4.64 12.35 25.26
N ALA A 226 4.60 13.05 24.13
CA ALA A 226 3.44 13.84 23.71
C ALA A 226 2.36 13.01 22.98
N LEU A 227 2.61 11.75 22.60
CA LEU A 227 1.65 10.95 21.83
C LEU A 227 0.34 10.72 22.60
N GLU A 228 0.39 10.26 23.85
CA GLU A 228 -0.81 10.02 24.67
C GLU A 228 -1.64 11.31 24.90
N PRO A 229 -1.09 12.43 25.39
CA PRO A 229 -1.89 13.66 25.56
C PRO A 229 -2.43 14.20 24.22
N THR A 230 -1.70 14.03 23.11
CA THR A 230 -2.19 14.42 21.77
C THR A 230 -3.36 13.54 21.34
N ALA A 231 -3.26 12.23 21.54
CA ALA A 231 -4.33 11.28 21.26
C ALA A 231 -5.59 11.55 22.10
N LEU A 232 -5.42 11.95 23.36
CA LEU A 232 -6.51 12.30 24.28
C LEU A 232 -7.22 13.57 23.80
N ALA A 233 -6.47 14.64 23.53
CA ALA A 233 -7.00 15.91 23.04
C ALA A 233 -7.74 15.75 21.70
N PHE A 234 -7.18 14.99 20.75
CA PHE A 234 -7.84 14.75 19.47
C PHE A 234 -9.11 13.89 19.64
N THR A 235 -9.06 12.84 20.47
CA THR A 235 -10.23 12.01 20.77
C THR A 235 -11.35 12.80 21.44
N GLN A 236 -11.03 13.72 22.34
CA GLN A 236 -12.00 14.63 22.94
C GLN A 236 -12.62 15.54 21.87
N TRP A 237 -11.80 16.21 21.06
CA TRP A 237 -12.30 17.08 19.98
C TRP A 237 -13.22 16.33 19.01
N VAL A 238 -12.87 15.10 18.58
CA VAL A 238 -13.72 14.29 17.69
C VAL A 238 -15.07 13.95 18.34
N LYS A 239 -15.08 13.65 19.65
CA LYS A 239 -16.32 13.41 20.42
C LYS A 239 -17.19 14.67 20.49
N GLU A 240 -16.59 15.84 20.72
CA GLU A 240 -17.29 17.13 20.74
C GLU A 240 -17.92 17.47 19.37
N GLN A 241 -17.25 17.12 18.27
CA GLN A 241 -17.80 17.20 16.91
C GLN A 241 -18.92 16.17 16.62
N LYS A 242 -19.20 15.24 17.55
CA LYS A 242 -20.14 14.11 17.40
C LYS A 242 -19.77 13.19 16.23
N LEU A 243 -18.47 12.99 16.00
CA LEU A 243 -17.94 12.14 14.93
C LEU A 243 -17.34 10.84 15.49
N ARG A 244 -17.22 9.82 14.64
CA ARG A 244 -16.58 8.52 14.94
C ARG A 244 -15.15 8.53 14.40
N MET A 245 -14.17 8.05 15.18
CA MET A 245 -12.76 8.07 14.80
C MET A 245 -12.22 6.66 14.52
N ILE A 246 -11.42 6.55 13.45
CA ILE A 246 -10.57 5.40 13.17
C ILE A 246 -9.17 5.93 12.83
N TRP A 247 -8.14 5.42 13.50
CA TRP A 247 -6.74 5.66 13.12
C TRP A 247 -6.29 4.58 12.13
N LEU A 248 -5.61 5.01 11.08
CA LEU A 248 -5.11 4.16 9.99
C LEU A 248 -3.62 4.43 9.77
N CYS A 249 -2.86 3.42 9.34
CA CYS A 249 -1.44 3.55 8.99
C CYS A 249 -0.59 4.16 10.12
N ILE A 250 -0.92 3.86 11.38
CA ILE A 250 -0.15 4.31 12.54
C ILE A 250 1.03 3.37 12.81
N ASP A 251 2.04 3.88 13.50
CA ASP A 251 3.22 3.12 13.92
C ASP A 251 3.00 2.37 15.25
N ALA A 252 3.98 1.55 15.64
CA ALA A 252 3.91 0.73 16.85
C ALA A 252 3.88 1.56 18.16
N ALA A 253 4.39 2.80 18.15
CA ALA A 253 4.35 3.67 19.32
C ALA A 253 2.93 4.19 19.55
N MET A 254 2.28 4.71 18.50
CA MET A 254 0.89 5.17 18.57
C MET A 254 -0.11 4.01 18.74
N GLU A 255 0.18 2.84 18.16
CA GLU A 255 -0.60 1.62 18.41
C GLU A 255 -0.61 1.28 19.90
N ASN A 256 0.55 1.24 20.54
CA ASN A 256 0.64 0.94 21.98
C ASN A 256 -0.08 1.98 22.85
N VAL A 257 -0.04 3.27 22.46
CA VAL A 257 -0.80 4.35 23.12
C VAL A 257 -2.32 4.09 23.06
N LEU A 258 -2.85 3.54 21.97
CA LEU A 258 -4.30 3.33 21.78
C LEU A 258 -4.79 1.94 22.24
N GLY A 259 -4.02 0.89 21.98
CA GLY A 259 -4.41 -0.51 22.19
C GLY A 259 -3.78 -1.18 23.41
N GLY A 260 -2.57 -0.78 23.81
CA GLY A 260 -1.71 -1.55 24.70
C GLY A 260 -2.30 -1.90 26.08
N ASP A 261 -1.70 -2.88 26.75
CA ASP A 261 -2.16 -3.41 28.05
C ASP A 261 -2.21 -2.36 29.17
N GLU A 262 -1.43 -1.28 29.07
CA GLU A 262 -1.47 -0.12 29.98
C GLU A 262 -2.25 1.09 29.42
N SER A 263 -2.69 1.04 28.16
CA SER A 263 -3.43 2.12 27.51
C SER A 263 -4.73 2.47 28.23
N LYS A 264 -4.99 3.77 28.42
CA LYS A 264 -6.26 4.31 28.91
C LYS A 264 -7.39 4.23 27.87
N PHE A 265 -7.07 4.03 26.60
CA PHE A 265 -8.03 4.02 25.50
C PHE A 265 -8.70 2.66 25.33
N LYS A 266 -7.94 1.57 25.48
CA LYS A 266 -8.42 0.18 25.26
C LYS A 266 -9.09 -0.04 23.91
N TRP A 267 -8.52 0.54 22.86
CA TRP A 267 -9.01 0.40 21.49
C TRP A 267 -8.66 -0.96 20.90
N SER A 268 -9.51 -1.46 20.01
CA SER A 268 -9.23 -2.63 19.18
C SER A 268 -8.20 -2.23 18.13
N THR A 269 -7.13 -3.00 18.01
CA THR A 269 -6.06 -2.77 17.04
C THR A 269 -5.77 -4.02 16.22
N LEU A 270 -5.36 -3.79 14.98
CA LEU A 270 -5.01 -4.84 14.01
C LEU A 270 -3.90 -4.34 13.08
N THR A 271 -3.21 -5.28 12.43
CA THR A 271 -2.34 -4.97 11.28
C THR A 271 -2.83 -5.71 10.03
N CYS A 272 -2.89 -4.97 8.93
CA CYS A 272 -3.04 -5.48 7.57
C CYS A 272 -2.24 -4.62 6.58
N ILE A 273 -1.29 -3.83 7.09
CA ILE A 273 -0.57 -2.79 6.37
C ILE A 273 0.90 -2.92 6.74
N ASN A 274 1.78 -2.92 5.75
CA ASN A 274 3.22 -2.84 5.96
C ASN A 274 3.72 -1.48 5.48
N GLU A 275 4.78 -0.98 6.08
CA GLU A 275 5.64 0.07 5.55
C GLU A 275 6.84 -0.61 4.89
N ASP A 276 7.03 -0.40 3.58
CA ASP A 276 8.08 -1.10 2.83
C ASP A 276 9.37 -0.27 2.85
N VAL A 277 10.20 -0.55 3.85
CA VAL A 277 11.46 0.15 4.10
C VAL A 277 12.60 -0.54 3.35
N LEU A 278 13.46 0.23 2.70
CA LEU A 278 14.61 -0.28 1.95
C LEU A 278 15.87 0.48 2.35
N ASP A 279 16.99 -0.18 2.13
CA ASP A 279 18.31 0.32 2.46
C ASP A 279 19.11 0.60 1.17
N PRO A 280 19.60 1.84 0.95
CA PRO A 280 20.31 2.20 -0.26
C PRO A 280 21.59 1.37 -0.51
N GLU A 281 22.34 1.06 0.55
CA GLU A 281 23.56 0.26 0.50
C GLU A 281 23.24 -1.17 0.07
N ILE A 282 22.16 -1.75 0.62
CA ILE A 282 21.68 -3.07 0.21
C ILE A 282 21.26 -3.07 -1.25
N VAL A 283 20.47 -2.08 -1.73
CA VAL A 283 20.04 -2.01 -3.14
C VAL A 283 21.22 -1.99 -4.10
N VAL A 284 22.25 -1.18 -3.83
CA VAL A 284 23.44 -1.13 -4.69
C VAL A 284 24.27 -2.40 -4.59
N ARG A 285 24.43 -2.97 -3.40
CA ARG A 285 25.14 -4.23 -3.20
C ARG A 285 24.44 -5.40 -3.90
N ILE A 286 23.11 -5.48 -3.86
CA ILE A 286 22.39 -6.53 -4.59
C ILE A 286 22.48 -6.35 -6.10
N ALA A 287 22.51 -5.11 -6.64
CA ALA A 287 22.67 -4.88 -8.08
C ALA A 287 24.03 -5.41 -8.59
N ASN A 288 25.10 -5.14 -7.84
CA ASN A 288 26.48 -5.45 -8.21
C ASN A 288 26.95 -6.87 -7.85
N SER A 289 26.21 -7.60 -7.01
CA SER A 289 26.59 -8.97 -6.60
C SER A 289 26.45 -10.00 -7.75
N PRO A 290 27.23 -11.11 -7.73
CA PRO A 290 26.94 -12.26 -8.57
C PRO A 290 25.69 -13.01 -8.05
N GLY A 291 24.89 -13.57 -8.97
CA GLY A 291 23.73 -14.40 -8.62
C GLY A 291 22.53 -13.64 -8.03
N GLY A 292 21.81 -14.29 -7.11
CA GLY A 292 20.55 -13.83 -6.52
C GLY A 292 19.33 -14.71 -6.87
N GLY A 293 18.23 -14.49 -6.14
CA GLY A 293 16.93 -15.11 -6.40
C GLY A 293 16.27 -14.62 -7.71
N SER A 294 15.06 -15.12 -7.99
CA SER A 294 14.32 -14.77 -9.22
C SER A 294 14.13 -13.25 -9.39
N GLU A 295 13.68 -12.59 -8.34
CA GLU A 295 13.39 -11.14 -8.32
C GLU A 295 14.66 -10.31 -8.54
N ILE A 296 15.76 -10.65 -7.84
CA ILE A 296 17.07 -9.99 -8.00
C ILE A 296 17.62 -10.19 -9.43
N LYS A 297 17.38 -11.35 -10.04
CA LYS A 297 17.75 -11.60 -11.44
C LYS A 297 16.90 -10.76 -12.42
N ASP A 298 15.61 -10.58 -12.18
CA ASP A 298 14.76 -9.69 -12.99
C ASP A 298 15.15 -8.22 -12.82
N PHE A 299 15.39 -7.76 -11.58
CA PHE A 299 15.92 -6.43 -11.28
C PHE A 299 17.19 -6.13 -12.09
N LYS A 300 18.23 -6.98 -11.97
CA LYS A 300 19.49 -6.87 -12.75
C LYS A 300 19.27 -6.92 -14.26
N LYS A 301 18.26 -7.66 -14.74
CA LYS A 301 17.91 -7.74 -16.15
C LYS A 301 17.25 -6.45 -16.64
N ASN A 302 16.48 -5.77 -15.78
CA ASN A 302 15.82 -4.51 -16.08
C ASN A 302 16.80 -3.32 -16.04
N LEU A 303 17.79 -3.30 -15.14
CA LEU A 303 18.91 -2.34 -15.20
C LEU A 303 19.62 -2.41 -16.56
N ARG A 304 20.06 -3.61 -16.99
CA ARG A 304 20.66 -3.85 -18.31
C ARG A 304 19.73 -3.68 -19.52
N ARG A 305 18.43 -3.39 -19.30
CA ARG A 305 17.49 -3.04 -20.37
C ARG A 305 17.37 -1.52 -20.48
N ALA A 306 17.34 -0.81 -19.36
CA ALA A 306 17.42 0.66 -19.33
C ALA A 306 18.76 1.15 -19.92
N GLU A 307 19.88 0.56 -19.48
CA GLU A 307 21.23 0.89 -19.99
C GLU A 307 21.36 0.70 -21.52
N ARG A 308 20.82 -0.40 -22.07
CA ARG A 308 20.81 -0.67 -23.53
C ARG A 308 19.69 0.05 -24.28
N GLY A 309 18.83 0.76 -23.57
CA GLY A 309 17.83 1.67 -24.13
C GLY A 309 18.24 3.11 -23.95
N ASP A 310 19.53 3.39 -23.75
CA ASP A 310 20.13 4.72 -23.60
C ASP A 310 19.36 5.62 -22.62
N ILE A 311 18.92 5.03 -21.50
CA ILE A 311 18.33 5.78 -20.37
C ILE A 311 19.46 6.38 -19.53
N SER A 312 19.44 7.70 -19.41
CA SER A 312 20.21 8.43 -18.40
C SER A 312 19.33 8.77 -17.21
N VAL A 313 19.87 8.77 -15.98
CA VAL A 313 19.18 9.22 -14.77
C VAL A 313 20.08 10.16 -13.99
N ARG A 314 19.53 11.29 -13.55
CA ARG A 314 20.23 12.27 -12.69
C ARG A 314 19.29 12.96 -11.72
N GLU A 315 19.82 13.46 -10.60
CA GLU A 315 19.11 14.45 -9.79
C GLU A 315 18.96 15.77 -10.58
N ILE A 316 17.88 16.51 -10.33
CA ILE A 316 17.66 17.88 -10.80
C ILE A 316 17.44 18.76 -9.57
N HIS A 317 18.24 19.81 -9.44
CA HIS A 317 18.10 20.80 -8.37
C HIS A 317 17.11 21.92 -8.74
N ALA A 318 16.68 22.71 -7.77
CA ALA A 318 15.57 23.66 -7.92
C ALA A 318 15.82 24.69 -9.04
N GLU A 319 17.06 25.13 -9.16
CA GLU A 319 17.61 26.09 -10.12
C GLU A 319 17.74 25.55 -11.56
N GLU A 320 17.72 24.23 -11.75
CA GLU A 320 17.82 23.60 -13.07
C GLU A 320 16.45 23.40 -13.76
N TRP A 321 15.35 23.64 -13.05
CA TRP A 321 14.01 23.45 -13.59
C TRP A 321 13.60 24.60 -14.50
N THR A 322 13.52 24.31 -15.81
CA THR A 322 12.86 25.18 -16.78
C THR A 322 11.36 24.89 -16.86
N ASP A 323 10.56 25.88 -17.25
CA ASP A 323 9.11 25.72 -17.43
C ASP A 323 8.78 24.64 -18.48
N GLU A 324 9.57 24.56 -19.56
CA GLU A 324 9.45 23.50 -20.57
C GLU A 324 9.68 22.11 -19.97
N LYS A 325 10.71 21.93 -19.13
CA LYS A 325 11.00 20.62 -18.52
C LYS A 325 9.95 20.24 -17.47
N ARG A 326 9.40 21.22 -16.74
CA ARG A 326 8.24 21.02 -15.85
C ARG A 326 7.02 20.57 -16.65
N LYS A 327 6.70 21.26 -17.75
CA LYS A 327 5.58 20.91 -18.63
C LYS A 327 5.71 19.50 -19.20
N GLN A 328 6.90 19.10 -19.65
CA GLN A 328 7.16 17.73 -20.15
C GLN A 328 6.90 16.66 -19.08
N VAL A 329 7.28 16.92 -17.82
CA VAL A 329 6.95 16.04 -16.69
C VAL A 329 5.44 16.01 -16.40
N GLU A 330 4.75 17.15 -16.46
CA GLU A 330 3.30 17.21 -16.28
C GLU A 330 2.53 16.45 -17.37
N ASP A 331 2.90 16.64 -18.64
CA ASP A 331 2.35 15.91 -19.78
C ASP A 331 2.60 14.40 -19.64
N GLY A 332 3.81 14.00 -19.22
CA GLY A 332 4.16 12.61 -18.92
C GLY A 332 3.33 12.01 -17.77
N VAL A 333 3.09 12.78 -16.71
CA VAL A 333 2.21 12.38 -15.59
C VAL A 333 0.75 12.28 -16.03
N ILE A 334 0.26 13.17 -16.89
CA ILE A 334 -1.09 13.12 -17.46
C ILE A 334 -1.24 11.88 -18.36
N ALA A 335 -0.28 11.61 -19.24
CA ALA A 335 -0.25 10.43 -20.11
C ALA A 335 -0.21 9.13 -19.28
N TRP A 336 0.66 9.07 -18.26
CA TRP A 336 0.70 7.96 -17.31
C TRP A 336 -0.63 7.77 -16.58
N LYS A 337 -1.27 8.86 -16.08
CA LYS A 337 -2.58 8.78 -15.41
C LYS A 337 -3.67 8.21 -16.32
N ARG A 338 -3.69 8.61 -17.60
CA ARG A 338 -4.63 8.13 -18.63
C ARG A 338 -4.40 6.66 -19.02
N GLY A 339 -3.16 6.17 -18.94
CA GLY A 339 -2.80 4.78 -19.22
C GLY A 339 -3.09 3.78 -18.09
N ARG A 340 -3.68 4.22 -16.96
CA ARG A 340 -4.04 3.32 -15.86
C ARG A 340 -5.41 2.67 -16.10
N HIS A 341 -5.52 1.40 -15.73
CA HIS A 341 -6.75 0.61 -15.83
C HIS A 341 -7.10 -0.07 -14.50
N GLY A 342 -8.39 -0.31 -14.27
CA GLY A 342 -8.92 -0.91 -13.04
C GLY A 342 -8.92 0.04 -11.85
N VAL A 343 -9.49 -0.42 -10.73
CA VAL A 343 -9.77 0.38 -9.53
C VAL A 343 -8.49 1.01 -8.95
N GLN A 344 -8.42 2.35 -8.94
CA GLN A 344 -7.27 3.08 -8.41
C GLN A 344 -7.53 3.54 -6.98
N ILE A 345 -6.97 2.80 -6.00
CA ILE A 345 -6.94 3.22 -4.60
C ILE A 345 -5.56 3.83 -4.27
N ALA A 346 -5.55 5.07 -3.80
CA ALA A 346 -4.35 5.76 -3.32
C ALA A 346 -4.66 6.86 -2.27
N SER A 347 -3.73 7.06 -1.34
CA SER A 347 -3.75 8.16 -0.38
C SER A 347 -3.34 9.51 -0.99
N THR A 348 -2.87 9.54 -2.23
CA THR A 348 -2.43 10.78 -2.91
C THR A 348 -2.72 10.76 -4.40
N SER A 349 -3.06 11.93 -4.94
CA SER A 349 -3.47 12.17 -6.34
C SER A 349 -2.30 12.31 -7.33
N PHE A 350 -1.06 12.21 -6.84
CA PHE A 350 0.20 12.48 -7.55
C PHE A 350 0.25 13.90 -8.11
N GLN A 351 0.65 14.82 -7.24
CA GLN A 351 1.01 16.21 -7.54
C GLN A 351 2.56 16.32 -7.48
N PRO A 352 3.27 16.45 -8.61
CA PRO A 352 4.73 16.39 -8.63
C PRO A 352 5.39 17.56 -7.90
N TRP A 353 4.84 18.78 -8.05
CA TRP A 353 5.39 20.03 -7.48
C TRP A 353 4.84 20.39 -6.10
N LEU A 354 3.93 19.58 -5.54
CA LEU A 354 3.53 19.72 -4.15
C LEU A 354 4.77 19.63 -3.28
N ASP A 355 5.01 20.58 -2.37
CA ASP A 355 6.18 20.56 -1.48
C ASP A 355 7.55 20.54 -2.24
N PHE A 356 7.62 21.28 -3.34
CA PHE A 356 8.84 21.43 -4.16
C PHE A 356 10.07 21.94 -3.38
N GLN A 357 9.87 22.67 -2.27
CA GLN A 357 10.93 23.20 -1.41
C GLN A 357 11.74 22.11 -0.69
N HIS A 358 11.08 21.05 -0.20
CA HIS A 358 11.74 19.99 0.57
C HIS A 358 12.01 18.74 -0.26
N ARG A 359 11.27 18.52 -1.35
CA ARG A 359 11.40 17.32 -2.18
C ARG A 359 12.63 17.35 -3.09
N ARG A 360 13.19 16.16 -3.30
CA ARG A 360 14.30 15.92 -4.24
C ARG A 360 13.81 15.13 -5.45
N TYR A 361 14.37 15.41 -6.61
CA TYR A 361 13.83 14.98 -7.89
C TYR A 361 14.90 14.31 -8.75
N TRP A 362 14.63 13.09 -9.20
CA TRP A 362 15.42 12.41 -10.24
C TRP A 362 14.58 12.26 -11.50
N ILE A 363 15.19 12.54 -12.65
CA ILE A 363 14.56 12.36 -13.96
C ILE A 363 15.32 11.30 -14.73
N ALA A 364 14.57 10.41 -15.38
CA ALA A 364 15.06 9.53 -16.42
C ALA A 364 14.86 10.22 -17.77
N GLU A 365 15.93 10.32 -18.57
CA GLU A 365 15.90 10.94 -19.89
C GLU A 365 16.32 9.96 -20.98
N HIS A 366 15.59 10.01 -22.10
CA HIS A 366 15.87 9.29 -23.35
C HIS A 366 15.76 10.31 -24.49
N ASP A 367 16.73 10.34 -25.41
CA ASP A 367 16.84 11.35 -26.48
C ASP A 367 16.65 12.81 -25.98
N GLY A 368 17.17 13.10 -24.78
CA GLY A 368 17.07 14.42 -24.13
C GLY A 368 15.67 14.79 -23.61
N LYS A 369 14.71 13.86 -23.61
CA LYS A 369 13.34 14.08 -23.11
C LYS A 369 13.10 13.30 -21.79
N PRO A 370 12.41 13.89 -20.80
CA PRO A 370 11.94 13.17 -19.62
C PRO A 370 11.02 12.00 -20.00
N VAL A 371 11.42 10.77 -19.65
CA VAL A 371 10.64 9.54 -19.79
C VAL A 371 10.29 8.88 -18.46
N GLY A 372 10.76 9.44 -17.34
CA GLY A 372 10.37 9.01 -16.01
C GLY A 372 10.81 9.98 -14.92
N ILE A 373 10.21 9.84 -13.75
CA ILE A 373 10.47 10.70 -12.58
C ILE A 373 10.41 9.89 -11.29
N LEU A 374 11.37 10.13 -10.40
CA LEU A 374 11.35 9.71 -9.01
C LEU A 374 11.42 10.93 -8.10
N ILE A 375 10.55 10.96 -7.08
CA ILE A 375 10.43 12.06 -6.13
C ILE A 375 10.66 11.51 -4.72
N LEU A 376 11.67 12.04 -4.03
CA LEU A 376 11.88 11.77 -2.60
C LEU A 376 11.29 12.92 -1.77
N ALA A 377 10.46 12.58 -0.79
CA ALA A 377 10.04 13.50 0.26
C ALA A 377 10.83 13.18 1.54
N PRO A 378 11.52 14.15 2.16
CA PRO A 378 12.06 13.94 3.51
C PRO A 378 10.89 13.72 4.48
N ILE A 379 11.07 12.79 5.43
CA ILE A 379 10.07 12.52 6.47
C ILE A 379 10.68 12.56 7.88
N HIS A 380 11.92 12.12 8.05
CA HIS A 380 12.64 12.17 9.32
C HIS A 380 14.14 12.33 9.03
N PRO A 381 14.99 12.81 9.96
CA PRO A 381 16.44 12.71 9.85
C PRO A 381 16.88 11.36 9.31
N TYR A 382 17.69 11.40 8.25
CA TYR A 382 18.19 10.21 7.57
C TYR A 382 17.08 9.28 7.03
N THR A 383 15.86 9.77 6.81
CA THR A 383 14.75 8.99 6.24
C THR A 383 13.99 9.76 5.17
N TYR A 384 13.83 9.14 4.00
CA TYR A 384 13.07 9.65 2.86
C TYR A 384 11.97 8.68 2.44
N GLN A 385 10.83 9.21 1.98
CA GLN A 385 9.82 8.43 1.26
C GLN A 385 10.00 8.62 -0.25
N ILE A 386 10.00 7.52 -1.02
CA ILE A 386 9.74 7.54 -2.47
C ILE A 386 8.25 7.88 -2.63
N LYS A 387 7.96 9.17 -2.82
CA LYS A 387 6.58 9.67 -2.90
C LYS A 387 5.93 9.24 -4.22
N ASN A 388 6.69 9.31 -5.30
CA ASN A 388 6.33 8.80 -6.61
C ASN A 388 7.59 8.25 -7.29
N CYS A 389 7.46 7.13 -8.00
CA CYS A 389 8.42 6.66 -9.00
C CYS A 389 7.59 6.14 -10.17
N VAL A 390 7.68 6.80 -11.33
CA VAL A 390 6.94 6.42 -12.54
C VAL A 390 7.83 6.50 -13.77
N MET A 391 7.56 5.60 -14.71
CA MET A 391 7.99 5.72 -16.10
C MET A 391 6.76 6.12 -16.93
N PHE A 392 6.95 7.00 -17.90
CA PHE A 392 5.92 7.45 -18.83
C PHE A 392 5.69 6.40 -19.93
N PRO A 393 4.58 6.44 -20.69
CA PRO A 393 4.16 5.33 -21.54
C PRO A 393 5.21 4.83 -22.56
N ASP A 394 5.99 5.73 -23.15
CA ASP A 394 6.99 5.42 -24.18
C ASP A 394 8.39 5.08 -23.62
N ALA A 395 8.53 4.99 -22.30
CA ALA A 395 9.82 4.75 -21.66
C ALA A 395 10.35 3.32 -21.91
N PRO A 396 11.64 3.16 -22.25
CA PRO A 396 12.33 1.87 -22.26
C PRO A 396 12.10 1.02 -20.99
N ARG A 397 11.95 -0.29 -21.19
CA ARG A 397 11.67 -1.25 -20.10
C ARG A 397 12.80 -1.25 -19.07
N GLY A 398 12.44 -1.12 -17.80
CA GLY A 398 13.38 -1.07 -16.68
C GLY A 398 13.70 0.35 -16.19
N THR A 399 13.12 1.39 -16.80
CA THR A 399 13.27 2.78 -16.38
C THR A 399 12.95 2.98 -14.88
N SER A 400 11.88 2.37 -14.36
CA SER A 400 11.54 2.45 -12.93
C SER A 400 12.57 1.78 -12.02
N GLU A 401 13.07 0.59 -12.38
CA GLU A 401 14.15 -0.07 -11.64
C GLU A 401 15.45 0.74 -11.68
N TYR A 402 15.77 1.36 -12.81
CA TYR A 402 16.97 2.18 -13.00
C TYR A 402 16.88 3.52 -12.25
N LEU A 403 15.72 4.18 -12.24
CA LEU A 403 15.44 5.35 -11.40
C LEU A 403 15.72 5.08 -9.93
N ILE A 404 15.15 3.99 -9.38
CA ILE A 404 15.30 3.64 -7.97
C ILE A 404 16.76 3.25 -7.67
N TYR A 405 17.39 2.41 -8.52
CA TYR A 405 18.79 2.02 -8.36
C TYR A 405 19.74 3.24 -8.35
N THR A 406 19.65 4.11 -9.36
CA THR A 406 20.52 5.29 -9.47
C THR A 406 20.28 6.26 -8.33
N THR A 407 19.02 6.45 -7.90
CA THR A 407 18.71 7.25 -6.69
C THR A 407 19.38 6.65 -5.44
N MET A 408 19.28 5.34 -5.22
CA MET A 408 19.91 4.68 -4.07
C MET A 408 21.44 4.71 -4.12
N HIS A 409 22.01 4.68 -5.33
CA HIS A 409 23.44 4.88 -5.55
C HIS A 409 23.87 6.31 -5.23
N ASN A 410 23.14 7.31 -5.74
CA ASN A 410 23.39 8.71 -5.42
C ASN A 410 23.33 8.96 -3.91
N LEU A 411 22.32 8.45 -3.18
CA LEU A 411 22.19 8.67 -1.73
C LEU A 411 23.35 8.13 -0.86
N GLN A 412 24.28 7.35 -1.41
CA GLN A 412 25.50 6.91 -0.72
C GLN A 412 26.69 7.88 -0.91
N ASP A 413 26.60 8.75 -1.91
CA ASP A 413 27.57 9.78 -2.24
C ASP A 413 27.45 10.98 -1.30
N ALA A 414 28.59 11.58 -0.96
CA ALA A 414 28.65 12.80 -0.17
C ALA A 414 28.07 14.02 -0.93
N GLU A 415 28.23 14.07 -2.25
CA GLU A 415 27.69 15.17 -3.08
C GLU A 415 26.16 15.23 -3.06
N HIS A 416 25.52 14.07 -2.88
CA HIS A 416 24.07 13.90 -2.84
C HIS A 416 23.54 13.76 -1.40
N GLY A 417 24.33 14.19 -0.41
CA GLY A 417 24.01 14.11 1.02
C GLY A 417 22.72 14.83 1.44
N ASP A 418 22.35 14.68 2.71
CA ASP A 418 21.13 15.29 3.26
C ASP A 418 21.26 16.81 3.34
N LYS A 419 20.59 17.53 2.43
CA LYS A 419 20.64 19.00 2.32
C LYS A 419 19.83 19.73 3.40
N ARG A 420 19.10 19.02 4.28
CA ARG A 420 18.37 19.64 5.41
C ARG A 420 19.35 20.29 6.39
N SER A 421 18.94 21.39 7.02
CA SER A 421 19.83 22.21 7.85
C SER A 421 20.48 21.39 8.98
N ALA A 422 21.72 21.75 9.35
CA ALA A 422 22.40 21.15 10.48
C ALA A 422 21.60 21.29 11.78
N GLU A 423 20.73 22.30 11.89
CA GLU A 423 19.79 22.46 12.99
C GLU A 423 18.66 21.43 12.97
N VAL A 424 18.05 21.10 11.82
CA VAL A 424 17.08 20.00 11.71
C VAL A 424 17.75 18.67 12.06
N GLN A 425 18.94 18.42 11.51
CA GLN A 425 19.74 17.24 11.86
C GLN A 425 20.06 17.19 13.37
N THR A 426 20.46 18.31 13.98
CA THR A 426 20.86 18.38 15.40
C THR A 426 19.69 18.36 16.39
N ARG A 427 18.58 19.07 16.11
CA ARG A 427 17.36 19.08 16.95
C ARG A 427 16.76 17.68 17.12
N GLN A 428 17.10 16.77 16.21
CA GLN A 428 16.57 15.41 16.15
C GLN A 428 17.65 14.34 16.39
N ASN A 429 18.94 14.72 16.38
CA ASN A 429 20.06 13.95 16.93
C ASN A 429 20.00 13.90 18.48
N ARG A 430 18.92 13.35 19.05
CA ARG A 430 19.10 12.55 20.29
C ARG A 430 19.78 11.24 19.88
N PRO A 431 20.80 10.75 20.60
CA PRO A 431 22.00 10.24 19.91
C PRO A 431 21.94 8.90 19.15
N ASP A 432 20.80 8.18 19.08
CA ASP A 432 20.84 6.73 18.81
C ASP A 432 19.76 6.11 17.88
N ARG A 433 18.73 6.83 17.39
CA ARG A 433 17.57 6.17 16.73
C ARG A 433 17.08 6.81 15.41
N PRO A 434 17.48 6.29 14.23
CA PRO A 434 16.72 6.51 13.00
C PRO A 434 15.33 5.85 13.11
N LEU A 435 14.33 6.37 12.39
CA LEU A 435 13.08 5.63 12.18
C LEU A 435 13.40 4.29 11.52
N PHE A 436 12.68 3.24 11.93
CA PHE A 436 12.87 1.87 11.44
C PHE A 436 14.28 1.31 11.76
N GLN A 437 14.83 1.60 12.95
CA GLN A 437 16.03 0.89 13.41
C GLN A 437 15.76 -0.62 13.41
N ARG A 438 16.71 -1.41 12.90
CA ARG A 438 16.56 -2.86 12.74
C ARG A 438 16.07 -3.59 14.00
N GLN A 439 16.46 -3.13 15.18
CA GLN A 439 15.97 -3.68 16.47
C GLN A 439 14.51 -3.33 16.76
N ASP A 440 14.04 -2.15 16.38
CA ASP A 440 12.63 -1.75 16.49
C ASP A 440 11.78 -2.46 15.42
N ILE A 441 12.32 -2.69 14.21
CA ILE A 441 11.74 -3.59 13.20
C ILE A 441 11.66 -5.02 13.75
N GLU A 442 12.76 -5.59 14.23
CA GLU A 442 12.83 -6.94 14.80
C GLU A 442 11.93 -7.08 16.02
N ALA A 443 11.75 -6.04 16.85
CA ALA A 443 10.81 -6.03 17.97
C ALA A 443 9.34 -5.88 17.54
N ALA A 444 9.05 -5.14 16.45
CA ALA A 444 7.72 -5.07 15.86
C ALA A 444 7.35 -6.39 15.16
N MET A 445 8.27 -6.98 14.41
CA MET A 445 8.15 -8.31 13.82
C MET A 445 8.04 -9.41 14.88
N ALA A 446 8.82 -9.35 15.97
CA ALA A 446 8.74 -10.32 17.07
C ALA A 446 7.38 -10.23 17.78
N ARG A 447 6.86 -9.02 18.03
CA ARG A 447 5.50 -8.82 18.55
C ARG A 447 4.44 -9.34 17.58
N HIS A 448 4.56 -9.07 16.29
CA HIS A 448 3.66 -9.60 15.26
C HIS A 448 3.69 -11.14 15.22
N ASN A 449 4.87 -11.74 15.23
CA ASN A 449 5.06 -13.20 15.21
C ASN A 449 4.51 -13.84 16.50
N ALA A 450 4.71 -13.23 17.67
CA ALA A 450 4.12 -13.68 18.93
C ALA A 450 2.58 -13.62 18.89
N ALA A 451 1.98 -12.52 18.41
CA ALA A 451 0.53 -12.38 18.25
C ALA A 451 -0.07 -13.41 17.27
N SER A 452 0.70 -13.86 16.27
CA SER A 452 0.28 -14.92 15.35
C SER A 452 0.35 -16.35 15.94
N HIS A 453 0.96 -16.51 17.12
CA HIS A 453 1.29 -17.80 17.74
C HIS A 453 0.76 -17.88 19.19
N GLU A 454 -0.48 -17.44 19.45
CA GLU A 454 -1.12 -17.77 20.73
C GLU A 454 -1.50 -19.26 20.76
N PRO A 455 -0.99 -20.07 21.71
CA PRO A 455 -1.32 -21.49 21.77
C PRO A 455 -2.76 -21.66 22.23
N ARG A 456 -3.55 -22.35 21.39
CA ARG A 456 -4.93 -22.77 21.64
C ARG A 456 -5.08 -23.37 23.05
N ARG A 457 -5.56 -22.56 24.01
CA ARG A 457 -5.87 -23.04 25.36
C ARG A 457 -6.91 -24.17 25.24
N GLN A 458 -6.49 -25.38 25.62
CA GLN A 458 -7.43 -26.48 25.78
C GLN A 458 -8.14 -26.28 27.11
N ASP A 459 -9.46 -26.09 27.07
CA ASP A 459 -10.31 -26.17 28.25
C ASP A 459 -10.29 -27.60 28.78
N THR A 460 -9.45 -27.86 29.79
CA THR A 460 -9.44 -29.12 30.53
C THR A 460 -10.34 -28.98 31.76
N THR A 461 -11.62 -29.32 31.56
CA THR A 461 -12.59 -29.46 32.65
C THR A 461 -12.08 -30.43 33.70
N SER A 462 -12.09 -30.00 34.96
CA SER A 462 -11.63 -30.78 36.10
C SER A 462 -12.53 -32.00 36.38
N SER A 463 -11.94 -33.20 36.38
CA SER A 463 -12.52 -34.38 37.04
C SER A 463 -11.44 -35.10 37.85
N SER A 464 -11.66 -35.20 39.15
CA SER A 464 -10.69 -35.69 40.15
C SER A 464 -10.72 -37.21 40.34
N SER A 465 -9.55 -37.84 40.44
CA SER A 465 -9.36 -39.01 41.33
C SER A 465 -7.89 -39.31 41.68
N SER A 466 -7.68 -39.55 42.97
CA SER A 466 -6.70 -40.44 43.65
C SER A 466 -5.85 -41.42 42.80
N SER A 467 -4.64 -41.85 43.19
CA SER A 467 -3.80 -41.54 44.37
C SER A 467 -2.41 -42.21 44.25
N MET A 468 -1.49 -41.81 45.13
CA MET A 468 -0.09 -42.27 45.29
C MET A 468 0.20 -43.76 45.02
N SER A 469 1.38 -44.05 44.45
CA SER A 469 2.26 -45.12 44.96
C SER A 469 3.72 -44.93 44.53
N THR A 470 4.63 -45.32 45.42
CA THR A 470 6.09 -45.16 45.35
C THR A 470 6.79 -46.43 44.87
N SER A 471 7.89 -46.34 44.11
CA SER A 471 9.17 -47.06 44.38
C SER A 471 10.18 -47.04 43.21
N THR A 472 11.42 -46.63 43.52
CA THR A 472 12.70 -47.13 42.93
C THR A 472 13.24 -48.25 43.85
N PRO A 473 14.30 -49.06 43.54
CA PRO A 473 15.37 -48.94 42.52
C PRO A 473 15.54 -50.24 41.66
N SER A 474 16.55 -50.54 40.82
CA SER A 474 18.02 -50.35 40.91
C SER A 474 18.83 -50.86 39.68
N THR A 475 20.00 -50.24 39.46
CA THR A 475 21.30 -50.81 38.97
C THR A 475 21.52 -51.49 37.58
N LYS A 476 22.34 -50.79 36.76
CA LYS A 476 23.60 -51.20 36.07
C LYS A 476 23.62 -52.30 34.96
N VAL A 477 24.25 -51.99 33.80
CA VAL A 477 25.61 -52.46 33.35
C VAL A 477 25.81 -52.28 31.81
N SER A 478 26.95 -51.69 31.42
CA SER A 478 27.71 -51.75 30.13
C SER A 478 27.18 -51.24 28.77
N SER A 479 28.02 -50.37 28.18
CA SER A 479 28.19 -49.99 26.75
C SER A 479 28.97 -51.09 25.96
N PRO A 480 29.35 -50.99 24.64
CA PRO A 480 29.54 -49.76 23.84
C PRO A 480 29.17 -49.76 22.33
N ALA A 481 29.26 -48.55 21.75
CA ALA A 481 29.59 -48.20 20.37
C ALA A 481 28.67 -48.62 19.19
N THR A 482 28.10 -47.62 18.51
CA THR A 482 28.58 -47.24 17.15
C THR A 482 28.10 -45.85 16.73
N SER A 483 28.82 -45.26 15.77
CA SER A 483 28.72 -43.86 15.33
C SER A 483 27.63 -43.59 14.30
N SER A 484 26.96 -42.43 14.41
CA SER A 484 26.67 -41.60 13.23
C SER A 484 26.61 -40.12 13.63
N ALA A 485 27.62 -39.36 13.19
CA ALA A 485 27.61 -37.91 13.30
C ALA A 485 26.89 -37.31 12.09
N SER A 486 26.01 -36.33 12.31
CA SER A 486 25.56 -35.41 11.27
C SER A 486 25.84 -33.99 11.75
N SER A 487 26.74 -33.32 11.04
CA SER A 487 27.39 -32.09 11.51
C SER A 487 26.51 -30.87 11.28
N ALA A 488 26.00 -30.27 12.36
CA ALA A 488 25.54 -28.89 12.30
C ALA A 488 26.77 -27.96 12.23
N SER A 489 26.98 -27.31 11.07
CA SER A 489 28.05 -26.33 10.90
C SER A 489 27.66 -25.02 11.59
N SER A 490 28.13 -24.83 12.82
CA SER A 490 28.10 -23.54 13.51
C SER A 490 29.27 -22.67 13.02
N LEU A 491 28.96 -21.68 12.18
CA LEU A 491 29.91 -20.60 11.89
C LEU A 491 30.01 -19.67 13.13
N PRO A 492 31.22 -19.27 13.55
CA PRO A 492 31.38 -18.37 14.68
C PRO A 492 30.92 -16.94 14.33
N PRO A 493 30.39 -16.17 15.30
CA PRO A 493 30.02 -14.77 15.06
C PRO A 493 31.26 -13.97 14.69
N THR A 494 31.30 -13.44 13.47
CA THR A 494 32.46 -12.71 12.98
C THR A 494 32.47 -11.31 13.61
N THR A 495 33.42 -11.09 14.51
CA THR A 495 33.71 -9.77 15.09
C THR A 495 34.26 -8.86 13.99
N ILE A 496 33.38 -8.10 13.33
CA ILE A 496 33.74 -7.04 12.39
C ILE A 496 33.42 -5.70 13.06
N ASP A 497 34.48 -4.94 13.31
CA ASP A 497 34.54 -3.53 13.74
C ASP A 497 33.26 -2.88 14.29
N SER A 498 33.03 -3.06 15.58
CA SER A 498 32.10 -2.24 16.37
C SER A 498 32.55 -0.79 16.60
N HIS A 499 33.65 -0.37 15.94
CA HIS A 499 34.32 0.93 16.15
C HIS A 499 34.51 1.79 14.90
N LEU A 500 34.10 1.32 13.70
CA LEU A 500 33.83 2.23 12.60
C LEU A 500 32.65 3.11 13.00
N GLN A 501 32.88 4.42 13.05
CA GLN A 501 31.91 5.44 13.45
C GLN A 501 30.54 5.14 12.84
N ARG A 502 29.48 5.07 13.67
CA ARG A 502 28.09 4.88 13.20
C ARG A 502 27.65 6.11 12.41
N LYS A 503 28.03 6.14 11.13
CA LYS A 503 27.48 7.04 10.12
C LYS A 503 25.97 6.80 10.11
N SER A 504 25.17 7.82 10.37
CA SER A 504 23.71 7.71 10.45
C SER A 504 23.18 7.04 9.18
N ARG A 505 22.66 5.82 9.32
CA ARG A 505 22.30 4.95 8.20
C ARG A 505 21.03 5.51 7.56
N LEU A 506 21.16 6.03 6.35
CA LEU A 506 20.04 6.61 5.61
C LEU A 506 19.09 5.49 5.18
N MET A 507 17.83 5.60 5.57
CA MET A 507 16.76 4.69 5.20
C MET A 507 15.84 5.34 4.16
N VAL A 508 15.26 4.53 3.28
CA VAL A 508 14.24 4.97 2.33
C VAL A 508 13.00 4.10 2.49
N THR A 509 11.81 4.63 2.23
CA THR A 509 10.57 3.84 2.26
C THR A 509 9.73 4.08 1.02
N PHE A 510 9.06 3.04 0.51
CA PHE A 510 8.01 3.20 -0.50
C PHE A 510 6.65 3.62 0.09
N GLY A 511 6.56 3.75 1.42
CA GLY A 511 5.30 3.96 2.14
C GLY A 511 4.43 2.71 2.23
N ALA A 512 3.22 2.90 2.78
CA ALA A 512 2.22 1.84 2.97
C ALA A 512 2.05 0.89 1.77
N SER A 513 2.07 -0.41 2.06
CA SER A 513 1.59 -1.52 1.24
C SER A 513 0.55 -2.34 2.03
N ALA A 514 -0.22 -3.15 1.31
CA ALA A 514 -1.15 -4.09 1.94
C ALA A 514 -0.41 -5.39 2.30
N SER A 515 -0.64 -5.92 3.49
CA SER A 515 -0.14 -7.24 3.89
C SER A 515 -1.02 -8.35 3.31
N ASP A 516 -0.49 -9.55 3.07
CA ASP A 516 -1.29 -10.70 2.63
C ASP A 516 -2.37 -11.12 3.63
N LYS A 517 -2.25 -10.70 4.90
CA LYS A 517 -3.10 -11.12 6.01
C LYS A 517 -3.47 -9.96 6.93
N LEU A 518 -4.69 -10.03 7.45
CA LEU A 518 -5.12 -9.26 8.61
C LEU A 518 -4.84 -10.06 9.88
N THR A 519 -4.17 -9.43 10.85
CA THR A 519 -3.75 -10.03 12.13
C THR A 519 -4.27 -9.16 13.29
N PRO A 520 -4.87 -9.71 14.36
CA PRO A 520 -5.25 -8.93 15.52
C PRO A 520 -4.00 -8.50 16.30
N VAL A 521 -4.09 -7.40 17.05
CA VAL A 521 -2.98 -6.96 17.92
C VAL A 521 -3.48 -6.84 19.36
N HIS A 522 -4.18 -5.77 19.73
CA HIS A 522 -4.78 -5.62 21.05
C HIS A 522 -6.32 -5.52 20.98
N ASN A 523 -6.99 -5.96 22.06
CA ASN A 523 -8.44 -5.81 22.30
C ASN A 523 -9.36 -6.23 21.13
N LEU A 524 -8.95 -7.21 20.32
CA LEU A 524 -9.70 -7.69 19.16
C LEU A 524 -9.78 -9.23 19.15
N THR A 525 -10.94 -9.77 19.54
CA THR A 525 -11.17 -11.21 19.69
C THR A 525 -12.53 -11.64 19.12
N GLY A 526 -12.72 -12.96 18.98
CA GLY A 526 -13.99 -13.58 18.63
C GLY A 526 -14.46 -13.30 17.19
N TRP A 527 -15.77 -13.18 16.99
CA TRP A 527 -16.38 -13.07 15.67
C TRP A 527 -15.98 -11.81 14.88
N LYS A 528 -15.61 -10.72 15.58
CA LYS A 528 -15.21 -9.45 14.96
C LYS A 528 -14.04 -9.62 13.99
N ILE A 529 -13.02 -10.41 14.36
CA ILE A 529 -11.89 -10.65 13.47
C ILE A 529 -12.23 -11.60 12.32
N THR A 530 -13.08 -12.62 12.54
CA THR A 530 -13.54 -13.49 11.44
C THR A 530 -14.22 -12.68 10.33
N TRP A 531 -15.05 -11.70 10.69
CA TRP A 531 -15.67 -10.77 9.75
C TRP A 531 -14.63 -9.85 9.09
N LEU A 532 -13.77 -9.16 9.86
CA LEU A 532 -12.74 -8.27 9.31
C LEU A 532 -11.79 -8.97 8.33
N SER A 533 -11.38 -10.21 8.63
CA SER A 533 -10.51 -11.01 7.76
C SER A 533 -11.19 -11.43 6.46
N LYS A 534 -12.50 -11.74 6.48
CA LYS A 534 -13.31 -11.99 5.27
C LYS A 534 -13.38 -10.72 4.41
N THR A 535 -13.80 -9.61 5.00
CA THR A 535 -13.93 -8.30 4.35
C THR A 535 -12.60 -7.86 3.73
N TYR A 536 -11.51 -7.98 4.48
CA TYR A 536 -10.16 -7.65 3.99
C TYR A 536 -9.78 -8.49 2.78
N LYS A 537 -9.90 -9.82 2.87
CA LYS A 537 -9.59 -10.72 1.75
C LYS A 537 -10.38 -10.33 0.49
N LYS A 538 -11.67 -10.03 0.64
CA LYS A 538 -12.53 -9.62 -0.47
C LYS A 538 -12.08 -8.31 -1.12
N ILE A 539 -11.66 -7.32 -0.33
CA ILE A 539 -11.08 -6.08 -0.85
C ILE A 539 -9.78 -6.39 -1.60
N MET A 540 -8.91 -7.23 -1.07
CA MET A 540 -7.66 -7.63 -1.73
C MET A 540 -7.91 -8.31 -3.09
N ASP A 541 -8.86 -9.26 -3.14
CA ASP A 541 -9.23 -9.99 -4.35
C ASP A 541 -9.73 -9.06 -5.47
N VAL A 542 -10.51 -8.02 -5.15
CA VAL A 542 -11.07 -7.09 -6.14
C VAL A 542 -10.08 -5.98 -6.54
N THR A 543 -9.30 -5.46 -5.58
CA THR A 543 -8.44 -4.28 -5.80
C THR A 543 -7.03 -4.64 -6.29
N GLY A 544 -6.58 -5.88 -6.07
CA GLY A 544 -5.23 -6.33 -6.44
C GLY A 544 -4.11 -5.60 -5.71
N LEU A 545 -4.36 -5.09 -4.49
CA LEU A 545 -3.43 -4.27 -3.72
C LEU A 545 -2.07 -4.95 -3.44
N THR A 546 -2.00 -6.28 -3.38
CA THR A 546 -0.74 -7.04 -3.22
C THR A 546 0.27 -6.80 -4.33
N LYS A 547 -0.18 -6.55 -5.57
CA LYS A 547 0.70 -6.41 -6.76
C LYS A 547 1.75 -5.29 -6.64
N ARG A 548 1.58 -4.35 -5.70
CA ARG A 548 2.59 -3.32 -5.39
C ARG A 548 3.74 -3.85 -4.54
N GLY A 549 3.51 -4.85 -3.67
CA GLY A 549 4.53 -5.52 -2.88
C GLY A 549 5.53 -6.28 -3.75
N ASP A 550 5.04 -7.07 -4.72
CA ASP A 550 5.83 -7.85 -5.68
C ASP A 550 6.85 -7.01 -6.49
N PHE A 551 6.58 -5.72 -6.69
CA PHE A 551 7.54 -4.82 -7.33
C PHE A 551 8.62 -4.34 -6.36
N ARG A 552 8.27 -4.13 -5.09
CA ARG A 552 9.14 -3.56 -4.05
C ARG A 552 10.12 -4.61 -3.50
N SER A 553 9.71 -5.88 -3.43
CA SER A 553 10.58 -7.01 -3.04
C SER A 553 11.87 -7.11 -3.86
N LYS A 554 11.83 -6.71 -5.15
CA LYS A 554 13.00 -6.61 -6.05
C LYS A 554 14.17 -5.81 -5.46
N PHE A 555 13.87 -4.83 -4.61
CA PHE A 555 14.83 -3.93 -3.96
C PHE A 555 15.24 -4.40 -2.56
N HIS A 556 14.86 -5.62 -2.15
CA HIS A 556 15.10 -6.17 -0.81
C HIS A 556 14.50 -5.29 0.30
N SER A 557 13.28 -4.79 0.08
CA SER A 557 12.54 -4.03 1.09
C SER A 557 12.12 -4.94 2.25
N GLU A 558 12.34 -4.47 3.48
CA GLU A 558 11.85 -5.05 4.72
C GLU A 558 10.44 -4.50 5.04
N HIS A 559 9.53 -5.37 5.48
CA HIS A 559 8.16 -4.99 5.85
C HIS A 559 8.09 -4.62 7.33
N VAL A 560 7.84 -3.36 7.66
CA VAL A 560 7.58 -2.92 9.04
C VAL A 560 6.07 -2.85 9.25
N PRO A 561 5.47 -3.54 10.23
CA PRO A 561 4.02 -3.53 10.40
C PRO A 561 3.51 -2.14 10.79
N MET A 562 2.42 -1.73 10.14
CA MET A 562 1.60 -0.58 10.50
C MET A 562 0.19 -1.02 10.89
N TYR A 563 -0.49 -0.17 11.65
CA TYR A 563 -1.67 -0.58 12.39
C TYR A 563 -2.90 0.25 12.04
N VAL A 564 -4.06 -0.34 12.33
CA VAL A 564 -5.38 0.28 12.35
C VAL A 564 -5.92 0.18 13.77
N ALA A 565 -6.46 1.27 14.29
CA ALA A 565 -6.96 1.37 15.66
C ALA A 565 -8.33 2.04 15.69
N TYR A 566 -9.28 1.49 16.46
CA TYR A 566 -10.63 2.06 16.60
C TYR A 566 -11.23 1.76 17.99
N PRO A 567 -12.15 2.60 18.49
CA PRO A 567 -12.82 2.34 19.77
C PRO A 567 -13.54 0.99 19.78
N SER A 568 -13.19 0.12 20.73
CA SER A 568 -13.69 -1.26 20.83
C SER A 568 -15.22 -1.37 20.87
N GLU A 569 -15.87 -0.37 21.46
CA GLU A 569 -17.33 -0.22 21.57
C GLU A 569 -18.00 0.23 20.26
N GLN A 570 -17.33 1.06 19.45
CA GLN A 570 -17.87 1.56 18.18
C GLN A 570 -17.66 0.57 17.04
N GLY A 571 -16.57 -0.21 17.10
CA GLY A 571 -16.18 -1.14 16.06
C GLY A 571 -15.72 -0.48 14.75
N PHE A 572 -15.27 -1.29 13.81
CA PHE A 572 -14.92 -0.88 12.45
C PHE A 572 -15.93 -1.48 11.46
N GLY A 573 -17.15 -0.95 11.47
CA GLY A 573 -18.26 -1.45 10.65
C GLY A 573 -18.15 -1.12 9.16
N LEU A 574 -18.99 -1.78 8.35
CA LEU A 574 -18.91 -1.72 6.89
C LEU A 574 -19.08 -0.31 6.29
N GLU A 575 -19.96 0.50 6.89
CA GLU A 575 -20.16 1.90 6.52
C GLU A 575 -18.82 2.68 6.50
N ALA A 576 -17.96 2.44 7.51
CA ALA A 576 -16.65 3.07 7.61
C ALA A 576 -15.71 2.59 6.49
N VAL A 577 -15.69 1.29 6.21
CA VAL A 577 -14.86 0.69 5.15
C VAL A 577 -15.25 1.25 3.79
N ASN A 578 -16.55 1.32 3.49
CA ASN A 578 -17.07 1.86 2.24
C ASN A 578 -16.76 3.36 2.09
N LEU A 579 -16.93 4.15 3.15
CA LEU A 579 -16.60 5.58 3.15
C LEU A 579 -15.08 5.82 3.03
N LEU A 580 -14.25 4.98 3.63
CA LEU A 580 -12.79 5.03 3.49
C LEU A 580 -12.36 4.74 2.05
N ILE A 581 -12.84 3.65 1.45
CA ILE A 581 -12.56 3.30 0.05
C ILE A 581 -12.97 4.45 -0.87
N LYS A 582 -14.13 5.08 -0.63
CA LYS A 582 -14.58 6.24 -1.39
C LYS A 582 -13.64 7.45 -1.28
N CYS A 583 -13.03 7.71 -0.11
CA CYS A 583 -12.05 8.80 0.06
C CYS A 583 -10.72 8.55 -0.66
N LEU A 584 -10.37 7.27 -0.86
CA LEU A 584 -9.10 6.83 -1.44
C LEU A 584 -9.17 6.50 -2.93
N ARG A 585 -10.37 6.51 -3.54
CA ARG A 585 -10.54 6.22 -4.97
C ARG A 585 -10.19 7.45 -5.83
N HIS A 586 -9.51 7.21 -6.95
CA HIS A 586 -9.00 8.20 -7.90
C HIS A 586 -9.31 7.85 -9.36
#